data_AF-A0A1R3UU05-F1
#
_entry.id   AF-A0A1R3UU05-F1
#
_cell.length_a   1.000
_cell.length_b   1.000
_cell.length_c   1.000
_cell.angle_alpha   90.00
_cell.angle_beta   90.00
_cell.angle_gamma   90.00
#
_symmetry.space_group_name_H-M   'P 1'
#
loop_
_entity.id
_entity.type
_entity.pdbx_description
1 polymer ?
#
loop_
_entity_poly.entity_id
_entity_poly.type
_entity_poly.pdbx_seq_one_letter_code
_entity_poly.pdbx_strand_id
1 'polypeptide(L)'
;MLLIEIVHPIGRLDDRDRELVSRAIVDLFLEPDGHATETIRRARTATHIAYRELRGWWTGGGPPSDDAAPPLIITLTVPEACREEAAGTFIGLARTAAKRMDDHHGRQRPRGSLWVRVDGVPDGSLGLDGRPATGDDVPAFLTEEFRAAWESGTSAPVPEGRLPDPICEMTVADGKNSLVMEDDGRRLGFCSQGCRAAYARERPEAVVA
;
A
#
# COMPACT_ATOMS: atom_id res chain seq x y z
N MET A 1 3.09 -9.91 2.57
CA MET A 1 1.61 -9.98 2.54
C MET A 1 1.06 -8.65 3.03
N LEU A 2 0.20 -8.03 2.23
CA LEU A 2 -0.58 -6.84 2.64
C LEU A 2 -2.02 -7.32 2.83
N LEU A 3 -2.45 -7.50 4.07
CA LEU A 3 -3.81 -7.97 4.37
C LEU A 3 -4.66 -6.80 4.87
N ILE A 4 -5.79 -6.57 4.21
CA ILE A 4 -6.77 -5.54 4.56
C ILE A 4 -8.06 -6.24 4.98
N GLU A 5 -8.35 -6.24 6.28
CA GLU A 5 -9.57 -6.80 6.83
C GLU A 5 -10.60 -5.70 7.09
N ILE A 6 -11.79 -5.84 6.54
CA ILE A 6 -12.91 -4.91 6.72
C ILE A 6 -14.00 -5.62 7.51
N VAL A 7 -14.20 -5.16 8.74
CA VAL A 7 -15.17 -5.70 9.67
C VAL A 7 -16.39 -4.78 9.71
N HIS A 8 -17.58 -5.37 9.56
CA HIS A 8 -18.85 -4.64 9.59
C HIS A 8 -19.98 -5.48 10.20
N PRO A 9 -21.12 -4.89 10.59
CA PRO A 9 -22.26 -5.66 11.05
C PRO A 9 -22.88 -6.50 9.92
N ILE A 10 -23.41 -7.67 10.28
CA ILE A 10 -24.07 -8.61 9.37
C ILE A 10 -25.18 -7.95 8.56
N GLY A 11 -25.23 -8.25 7.26
CA GLY A 11 -26.26 -7.76 6.34
C GLY A 11 -26.23 -6.25 6.03
N ARG A 12 -25.18 -5.53 6.44
CA ARG A 12 -25.07 -4.08 6.23
C ARG A 12 -24.31 -3.67 4.97
N LEU A 13 -23.45 -4.54 4.43
CA LEU A 13 -22.78 -4.35 3.15
C LEU A 13 -23.21 -5.49 2.23
N ASP A 14 -23.64 -5.13 1.02
CA ASP A 14 -23.89 -6.10 -0.05
C ASP A 14 -22.63 -6.34 -0.91
N ASP A 15 -22.75 -7.19 -1.94
CA ASP A 15 -21.62 -7.50 -2.82
C ASP A 15 -21.13 -6.29 -3.61
N ARG A 16 -22.01 -5.34 -3.93
CA ARG A 16 -21.67 -4.11 -4.64
C ARG A 16 -20.88 -3.17 -3.74
N ASP A 17 -21.23 -3.08 -2.47
CA ASP A 17 -20.46 -2.33 -1.47
C ASP A 17 -19.06 -2.88 -1.31
N ARG A 18 -18.95 -4.20 -1.19
CA ARG A 18 -17.66 -4.89 -1.09
C ARG A 18 -16.83 -4.66 -2.34
N GLU A 19 -17.42 -4.72 -3.54
CA GLU A 19 -16.71 -4.42 -4.78
C GLU A 19 -16.23 -2.96 -4.83
N LEU A 20 -17.10 -2.01 -4.51
CA LEU A 20 -16.81 -0.58 -4.54
C LEU A 20 -15.67 -0.22 -3.58
N VAL A 21 -15.73 -0.70 -2.34
CA VAL A 21 -14.69 -0.44 -1.34
C VAL A 21 -13.39 -1.14 -1.72
N SER A 22 -13.44 -2.39 -2.18
CA SER A 22 -12.25 -3.13 -2.59
C SER A 22 -11.54 -2.45 -3.76
N ARG A 23 -12.29 -2.04 -4.78
CA ARG A 23 -11.74 -1.32 -5.93
C ARG A 23 -11.18 0.03 -5.51
N ALA A 24 -11.91 0.80 -4.72
CA ALA A 24 -11.43 2.09 -4.22
C ALA A 24 -10.13 1.95 -3.43
N ILE A 25 -9.98 0.91 -2.60
CA ILE A 25 -8.74 0.66 -1.86
C ILE A 25 -7.61 0.24 -2.81
N VAL A 26 -7.85 -0.70 -3.72
CA VAL A 26 -6.83 -1.16 -4.68
C VAL A 26 -6.32 -0.01 -5.55
N ASP A 27 -7.22 0.77 -6.16
CA ASP A 27 -6.85 1.87 -7.04
C ASP A 27 -6.05 2.93 -6.27
N LEU A 28 -6.50 3.28 -5.06
CA LEU A 28 -5.83 4.31 -4.26
C LEU A 28 -4.50 3.84 -3.65
N PHE A 29 -4.35 2.55 -3.36
CA PHE A 29 -3.20 2.00 -2.64
C PHE A 29 -2.13 1.46 -3.59
N LEU A 30 -2.51 0.94 -4.75
CA LEU A 30 -1.63 0.28 -5.72
C LEU A 30 -1.45 1.06 -7.03
N GLU A 31 -2.21 2.14 -7.26
CA GLU A 31 -2.00 3.05 -8.39
C GLU A 31 -1.58 4.48 -8.00
N PRO A 32 -0.65 4.72 -7.04
CA PRO A 32 0.04 6.00 -7.05
C PRO A 32 0.85 6.14 -8.35
N ASP A 33 0.80 7.31 -8.98
CA ASP A 33 1.65 7.64 -10.12
C ASP A 33 3.13 7.31 -9.79
N GLY A 34 3.74 6.42 -10.57
CA GLY A 34 5.20 6.27 -10.59
C GLY A 34 5.77 4.90 -10.22
N HIS A 35 5.00 3.89 -9.82
CA HIS A 35 5.49 2.50 -9.78
C HIS A 35 5.48 1.89 -11.19
N ALA A 36 6.44 1.02 -11.52
CA ALA A 36 6.42 0.25 -12.76
C ALA A 36 5.42 -0.91 -12.71
N THR A 37 5.09 -1.40 -13.90
CA THR A 37 3.94 -2.28 -14.12
C THR A 37 4.16 -3.64 -13.47
N GLU A 38 5.40 -4.11 -13.44
CA GLU A 38 5.86 -5.36 -12.82
C GLU A 38 5.59 -5.36 -11.30
N THR A 39 6.01 -4.32 -10.57
CA THR A 39 5.78 -4.26 -9.13
C THR A 39 4.30 -4.07 -8.81
N ILE A 40 3.56 -3.25 -9.57
CA ILE A 40 2.10 -3.13 -9.40
C ILE A 40 1.42 -4.50 -9.56
N ARG A 41 1.85 -5.31 -10.53
CA ARG A 41 1.30 -6.65 -10.77
C ARG A 41 1.53 -7.58 -9.57
N ARG A 42 2.75 -7.60 -9.02
CA ARG A 42 3.06 -8.40 -7.82
C ARG A 42 2.38 -7.85 -6.57
N ALA A 43 2.29 -6.53 -6.42
CA ALA A 43 1.58 -5.89 -5.34
C ALA A 43 0.08 -6.22 -5.35
N ARG A 44 -0.56 -6.26 -6.53
CA ARG A 44 -1.94 -6.76 -6.69
C ARG A 44 -2.10 -8.21 -6.26
N THR A 45 -1.09 -9.04 -6.54
CA THR A 45 -1.11 -10.46 -6.15
C THR A 45 -0.93 -10.63 -4.63
N ALA A 46 -0.08 -9.81 -4.01
CA ALA A 46 0.25 -9.89 -2.58
C ALA A 46 -0.70 -9.11 -1.66
N THR A 47 -1.62 -8.33 -2.24
CA THR A 47 -2.62 -7.55 -1.51
C THR A 47 -3.93 -8.30 -1.45
N HIS A 48 -4.38 -8.59 -0.23
CA HIS A 48 -5.61 -9.33 0.02
C HIS A 48 -6.60 -8.42 0.75
N ILE A 49 -7.84 -8.36 0.28
CA ILE A 49 -8.94 -7.67 0.95
C ILE A 49 -9.94 -8.72 1.40
N ALA A 50 -10.23 -8.77 2.69
CA ALA A 50 -11.15 -9.71 3.30
C ALA A 50 -12.25 -8.97 4.05
N TYR A 51 -13.47 -9.50 3.99
CA TYR A 51 -14.62 -8.95 4.72
C TYR A 51 -15.02 -9.91 5.83
N ARG A 52 -15.28 -9.37 7.02
CA ARG A 52 -15.78 -10.13 8.17
C ARG A 52 -17.05 -9.50 8.70
N GLU A 53 -18.12 -10.27 8.66
CA GLU A 53 -19.41 -9.87 9.21
C GLU A 53 -19.54 -10.25 10.68
N LEU A 54 -19.92 -9.30 11.53
CA LEU A 54 -20.14 -9.53 12.95
C LEU A 54 -21.61 -9.45 13.32
N ARG A 55 -22.01 -10.30 14.27
CA ARG A 55 -23.31 -10.25 14.95
C ARG A 55 -23.18 -9.49 16.27
N GLY A 56 -24.27 -8.87 16.71
CA GLY A 56 -24.33 -8.21 18.02
C GLY A 56 -23.48 -6.95 18.12
N TRP A 57 -23.34 -6.18 17.04
CA TRP A 57 -22.62 -4.92 17.09
C TRP A 57 -23.32 -3.93 18.02
N TRP A 58 -22.58 -3.43 19.03
CA TRP A 58 -23.08 -2.48 20.00
C TRP A 58 -22.09 -1.34 20.19
N THR A 59 -22.60 -0.11 20.27
CA THR A 59 -21.81 1.09 20.61
C THR A 59 -22.26 1.62 21.97
N GLY A 60 -21.55 2.60 22.53
CA GLY A 60 -21.99 3.26 23.77
C GLY A 60 -23.42 3.83 23.70
N GLY A 61 -23.93 4.12 22.49
CA GLY A 61 -25.29 4.60 22.24
C GLY A 61 -26.30 3.51 21.87
N GLY A 62 -25.93 2.23 21.90
CA GLY A 62 -26.79 1.13 21.44
C GLY A 62 -26.37 0.52 20.10
N PRO A 63 -27.22 -0.31 19.49
CA PRO A 63 -26.96 -0.88 18.18
C PRO A 63 -26.92 0.22 17.10
N PRO A 64 -26.15 0.02 16.01
CA PRO A 64 -26.12 0.98 14.91
C PRO A 64 -27.51 1.19 14.30
N SER A 65 -27.83 2.43 13.93
CA SER A 65 -29.06 2.73 13.20
C SER A 65 -29.02 2.13 11.79
N ASP A 66 -30.16 1.61 11.34
CA ASP A 66 -30.29 1.11 9.98
C ASP A 66 -30.28 2.21 8.90
N ASP A 67 -30.62 3.44 9.29
CA ASP A 67 -30.69 4.61 8.40
C ASP A 67 -29.33 5.31 8.22
N ALA A 68 -28.32 4.92 9.00
CA ALA A 68 -26.98 5.49 8.95
C ALA A 68 -25.99 4.57 8.22
N ALA A 69 -24.86 5.13 7.78
CA ALA A 69 -23.77 4.28 7.28
C ALA A 69 -23.31 3.30 8.38
N PRO A 70 -23.09 2.02 8.05
CA PRO A 70 -22.73 1.03 9.06
C PRO A 70 -21.33 1.30 9.62
N PRO A 71 -21.10 1.01 10.90
CA PRO A 71 -19.77 1.14 11.47
C PRO A 71 -18.79 0.16 10.80
N LEU A 72 -17.55 0.61 10.62
CA LEU A 72 -16.48 -0.16 10.00
C LEU A 72 -15.26 -0.18 10.90
N ILE A 73 -14.60 -1.33 11.01
CA ILE A 73 -13.21 -1.45 11.46
C ILE A 73 -12.40 -1.98 10.29
N ILE A 74 -11.45 -1.19 9.80
CA ILE A 74 -10.57 -1.55 8.69
C ILE A 74 -9.16 -1.75 9.26
N THR A 75 -8.61 -2.95 9.15
CA THR A 75 -7.23 -3.25 9.59
C THR A 75 -6.35 -3.49 8.38
N LEU A 76 -5.27 -2.74 8.23
CA LEU A 76 -4.16 -3.09 7.35
C LEU A 76 -3.08 -3.79 8.16
N THR A 77 -2.60 -4.93 7.67
CA THR A 77 -1.44 -5.64 8.20
C THR A 77 -0.26 -5.44 7.26
N VAL A 78 0.84 -4.94 7.78
CA VAL A 78 2.11 -4.70 7.06
C VAL A 78 3.29 -5.25 7.85
N PRO A 79 4.49 -5.39 7.25
CA PRO A 79 5.71 -5.56 8.04
C PRO A 79 5.90 -4.38 9.01
N GLU A 80 6.41 -4.66 10.22
CA GLU A 80 6.57 -3.63 11.27
C GLU A 80 7.42 -2.44 10.80
N ALA A 81 8.48 -2.70 10.02
CA ALA A 81 9.35 -1.66 9.47
C ALA A 81 8.60 -0.61 8.61
N CYS A 82 7.49 -1.00 7.98
CA CYS A 82 6.70 -0.12 7.13
C CYS A 82 5.51 0.51 7.87
N ARG A 83 5.25 0.14 9.13
CA ARG A 83 4.00 0.48 9.83
C ARG A 83 3.78 1.98 9.97
N GLU A 84 4.80 2.71 10.43
CA GLU A 84 4.68 4.14 10.69
C GLU A 84 4.45 4.95 9.41
N GLU A 85 5.22 4.66 8.36
CA GLU A 85 5.10 5.30 7.05
C GLU A 85 3.77 4.97 6.37
N ALA A 86 3.36 3.70 6.39
CA ALA A 86 2.11 3.28 5.75
C ALA A 86 0.87 3.85 6.45
N ALA A 87 0.95 4.15 7.75
CA ALA A 87 -0.24 4.43 8.54
C ALA A 87 -1.01 5.68 8.09
N GLY A 88 -0.31 6.81 7.92
CA GLY A 88 -0.94 8.07 7.54
C GLY A 88 -1.65 7.97 6.18
N THR A 89 -0.93 7.43 5.20
CA THR A 89 -1.44 7.20 3.84
C THR A 89 -2.66 6.27 3.89
N PHE A 90 -2.53 5.09 4.48
CA PHE A 90 -3.62 4.10 4.49
C PHE A 90 -4.87 4.61 5.21
N ILE A 91 -4.73 5.30 6.34
CA ILE A 91 -5.88 5.88 7.06
C ILE A 91 -6.64 6.86 6.16
N GLY A 92 -5.92 7.70 5.41
CA GLY A 92 -6.53 8.63 4.45
C GLY A 92 -7.27 7.91 3.31
N LEU A 93 -6.68 6.84 2.77
CA LEU A 93 -7.27 6.05 1.69
C LEU A 93 -8.52 5.28 2.16
N ALA A 94 -8.44 4.59 3.29
CA ALA A 94 -9.56 3.87 3.89
C ALA A 94 -10.74 4.81 4.20
N ARG A 95 -10.46 6.02 4.70
CA ARG A 95 -11.47 7.07 4.88
C ARG A 95 -12.13 7.47 3.57
N THR A 96 -11.35 7.62 2.50
CA THR A 96 -11.84 8.00 1.17
C THR A 96 -12.71 6.89 0.58
N ALA A 97 -12.29 5.63 0.69
CA ALA A 97 -13.05 4.47 0.24
C ALA A 97 -14.39 4.35 0.99
N ALA A 98 -14.39 4.46 2.32
CA ALA A 98 -15.61 4.46 3.12
C ALA A 98 -16.56 5.60 2.71
N LYS A 99 -16.01 6.82 2.51
CA LYS A 99 -16.82 7.96 2.06
C LYS A 99 -17.47 7.70 0.69
N ARG A 100 -16.75 7.13 -0.28
CA ARG A 100 -17.31 6.80 -1.60
C ARG A 100 -18.50 5.83 -1.49
N MET A 101 -18.39 4.83 -0.62
CA MET A 101 -19.48 3.89 -0.34
C MET A 101 -20.68 4.61 0.31
N ASP A 102 -20.43 5.47 1.30
CA ASP A 102 -21.49 6.21 1.99
C ASP A 102 -22.24 7.15 1.01
N ASP A 103 -21.49 7.87 0.17
CA ASP A 103 -22.04 8.75 -0.87
C ASP A 103 -22.86 7.97 -1.90
N HIS A 104 -22.43 6.75 -2.27
CA HIS A 104 -23.17 5.88 -3.20
C HIS A 104 -24.57 5.54 -2.69
N HIS A 105 -24.72 5.35 -1.37
CA HIS A 105 -26.00 5.08 -0.72
C HIS A 105 -26.74 6.34 -0.25
N GLY A 106 -26.15 7.54 -0.43
CA GLY A 106 -26.68 8.77 0.14
C GLY A 106 -26.74 8.77 1.67
N ARG A 107 -25.92 7.95 2.34
CA ARG A 107 -25.90 7.79 3.79
C ARG A 107 -24.89 8.73 4.42
N GLN A 108 -25.18 9.18 5.63
CA GLN A 108 -24.22 9.90 6.46
C GLN A 108 -23.57 8.94 7.44
N ARG A 109 -22.25 9.06 7.61
CA ARG A 109 -21.48 8.28 8.57
C ARG A 109 -21.40 9.00 9.92
N PRO A 110 -21.93 8.41 11.01
CA PRO A 110 -21.81 8.99 12.33
C PRO A 110 -20.34 9.11 12.78
N ARG A 111 -20.02 10.15 13.55
CA ARG A 111 -18.68 10.29 14.14
C ARG A 111 -18.36 9.09 15.03
N GLY A 112 -17.15 8.55 14.92
CA GLY A 112 -16.70 7.38 15.70
C GLY A 112 -17.18 6.03 15.16
N SER A 113 -17.77 5.98 13.96
CA SER A 113 -18.20 4.75 13.28
C SER A 113 -17.23 4.27 12.20
N LEU A 114 -16.07 4.90 12.02
CA LEU A 114 -14.98 4.39 11.19
C LEU A 114 -13.73 4.33 12.04
N TRP A 115 -13.20 3.12 12.19
CA TRP A 115 -11.94 2.85 12.86
C TRP A 115 -11.00 2.25 11.83
N VAL A 116 -9.81 2.83 11.71
CA VAL A 116 -8.76 2.30 10.84
C VAL A 116 -7.56 1.97 11.71
N ARG A 117 -7.06 0.75 11.57
CA ARG A 117 -5.92 0.22 12.31
C ARG A 117 -4.85 -0.23 11.33
N VAL A 118 -3.60 -0.04 11.72
CA VAL A 118 -2.43 -0.43 10.95
C VAL A 118 -1.56 -1.25 11.87
N ASP A 119 -1.62 -2.55 11.68
CA ASP A 119 -0.92 -3.55 12.49
C ASP A 119 0.39 -3.91 11.79
N GLY A 120 1.49 -3.81 12.53
CA GLY A 120 2.80 -4.21 12.06
C GLY A 120 3.13 -5.62 12.54
N VAL A 121 3.71 -6.40 11.65
CA VAL A 121 4.14 -7.78 11.92
C VAL A 121 5.66 -7.78 12.07
N PRO A 122 6.19 -8.23 13.23
CA PRO A 122 7.62 -8.36 13.43
C PRO A 122 8.27 -9.34 12.43
N ASP A 123 9.54 -9.12 12.15
CA ASP A 123 10.32 -10.00 11.28
C ASP A 123 10.28 -11.47 11.74
N GLY A 124 10.21 -12.38 10.78
CA GLY A 124 10.07 -13.82 11.01
C GLY A 124 8.67 -14.25 11.44
N SER A 125 7.76 -13.32 11.74
CA SER A 125 6.34 -13.61 12.05
C SER A 125 5.41 -13.44 10.84
N LEU A 126 5.97 -13.03 9.70
CA LEU A 126 5.30 -12.99 8.41
C LEU A 126 5.66 -14.24 7.60
N GLY A 127 4.66 -14.87 6.97
CA GLY A 127 4.89 -15.92 5.98
C GLY A 127 4.83 -15.38 4.55
N LEU A 128 5.83 -15.68 3.73
CA LEU A 128 5.82 -15.45 2.28
C LEU A 128 6.18 -16.77 1.59
N ASP A 129 5.30 -17.27 0.72
CA ASP A 129 5.45 -18.56 0.03
C ASP A 129 5.80 -19.74 0.97
N GLY A 130 5.17 -19.76 2.14
CA GLY A 130 5.34 -20.82 3.15
C GLY A 130 6.63 -20.71 3.96
N ARG A 131 7.40 -19.63 3.84
CA ARG A 131 8.64 -19.39 4.60
C ARG A 131 8.52 -18.15 5.48
N PRO A 132 9.21 -18.12 6.65
CA PRO A 132 9.36 -16.89 7.41
C PRO A 132 9.99 -15.80 6.55
N ALA A 133 9.48 -14.58 6.68
CA ALA A 133 9.90 -13.40 5.93
C ALA A 133 10.10 -12.20 6.88
N THR A 134 10.94 -11.28 6.43
CA THR A 134 11.27 -10.01 7.08
C THR A 134 10.59 -8.84 6.36
N GLY A 135 10.71 -7.64 6.95
CA GLY A 135 10.31 -6.40 6.32
C GLY A 135 11.02 -6.11 5.01
N ASP A 136 12.24 -6.62 4.80
CA ASP A 136 13.01 -6.43 3.57
C ASP A 136 12.62 -7.43 2.47
N ASP A 137 12.19 -8.64 2.87
CA ASP A 137 11.78 -9.69 1.92
C ASP A 137 10.50 -9.31 1.16
N VAL A 138 9.61 -8.53 1.77
CA VAL A 138 8.36 -8.11 1.12
C VAL A 138 8.63 -7.14 -0.04
N PRO A 139 9.32 -6.01 0.13
CA PRO A 139 9.74 -5.16 -0.99
C PRO A 139 10.59 -5.92 -2.02
N ALA A 140 11.49 -6.81 -1.59
CA ALA A 140 12.29 -7.62 -2.51
C ALA A 140 11.40 -8.50 -3.40
N PHE A 141 10.41 -9.18 -2.82
CA PHE A 141 9.39 -9.90 -3.58
C PHE A 141 8.61 -8.96 -4.49
N LEU A 142 8.12 -7.83 -4.01
CA LEU A 142 7.32 -6.93 -4.85
C LEU A 142 8.10 -6.45 -6.08
N THR A 143 9.40 -6.23 -5.94
CA THR A 143 10.25 -5.62 -6.97
C THR A 143 11.10 -6.60 -7.79
N GLU A 144 11.11 -7.90 -7.49
CA GLU A 144 11.97 -8.90 -8.16
C GLU A 144 11.88 -8.87 -9.69
N GLU A 145 10.64 -8.87 -10.25
CA GLU A 145 10.42 -8.88 -11.70
C GLU A 145 10.95 -7.61 -12.36
N PHE A 146 10.79 -6.48 -11.68
CA PHE A 146 11.34 -5.22 -12.15
C PHE A 146 12.87 -5.22 -12.10
N ARG A 147 13.47 -5.65 -10.97
CA ARG A 147 14.92 -5.69 -10.81
C ARG A 147 15.56 -6.57 -11.90
N ALA A 148 14.98 -7.74 -12.17
CA ALA A 148 15.40 -8.59 -13.27
C ALA A 148 15.32 -7.88 -14.63
N ALA A 149 14.21 -7.20 -14.93
CA ALA A 149 14.04 -6.45 -16.17
C ALA A 149 15.00 -5.25 -16.27
N TRP A 150 15.30 -4.58 -15.16
CA TRP A 150 16.21 -3.45 -15.08
C TRP A 150 17.66 -3.89 -15.36
N GLU A 151 18.09 -4.99 -14.73
CA GLU A 151 19.42 -5.59 -14.94
C GLU A 151 19.61 -6.09 -16.37
N SER A 152 18.58 -6.69 -16.98
CA SER A 152 18.62 -7.13 -18.37
C SER A 152 18.40 -6.01 -19.39
N GLY A 153 18.12 -4.78 -18.95
CA GLY A 153 17.86 -3.63 -19.83
C GLY A 153 16.55 -3.71 -20.60
N THR A 154 15.58 -4.49 -20.10
CA THR A 154 14.25 -4.68 -20.71
C THR A 154 13.12 -3.99 -19.94
N SER A 155 13.45 -3.25 -18.87
CA SER A 155 12.48 -2.44 -18.13
C SER A 155 11.80 -1.40 -19.03
N ALA A 156 10.55 -1.07 -18.72
CA ALA A 156 9.83 -0.02 -19.43
C ALA A 156 10.60 1.32 -19.40
N PRO A 157 10.52 2.13 -20.47
CA PRO A 157 11.20 3.42 -20.50
C PRO A 157 10.64 4.37 -19.44
N VAL A 158 11.54 5.05 -18.74
CA VAL A 158 11.19 6.07 -17.74
C VAL A 158 10.67 7.32 -18.48
N PRO A 159 9.55 7.93 -18.05
CA PRO A 159 9.05 9.15 -18.64
C PRO A 159 10.08 10.28 -18.63
N GLU A 160 10.03 11.18 -19.61
CA GLU A 160 10.92 12.33 -19.68
C GLU A 160 10.80 13.21 -18.41
N GLY A 161 11.95 13.70 -17.91
CA GLY A 161 12.00 14.50 -16.68
C GLY A 161 11.78 13.69 -15.38
N ARG A 162 11.81 12.36 -15.46
CA ARG A 162 11.77 11.46 -14.32
C ARG A 162 13.04 10.60 -14.24
N LEU A 163 13.37 10.16 -13.04
CA LEU A 163 14.42 9.20 -12.76
C LEU A 163 13.84 7.97 -12.06
N PRO A 164 14.30 6.76 -12.39
CA PRO A 164 13.87 5.55 -11.71
C PRO A 164 14.60 5.38 -10.37
N ASP A 165 13.87 4.94 -9.34
CA ASP A 165 14.42 4.38 -8.12
C ASP A 165 14.62 2.87 -8.30
N PRO A 166 15.84 2.35 -8.36
CA PRO A 166 16.09 0.92 -8.59
C PRO A 166 15.72 0.04 -7.38
N ILE A 167 15.46 0.62 -6.21
CA ILE A 167 15.11 -0.10 -4.98
C ILE A 167 13.60 -0.23 -4.82
N CYS A 168 12.88 0.88 -4.85
CA CYS A 168 11.43 0.96 -4.64
C CYS A 168 10.63 1.08 -5.94
N GLU A 169 11.31 1.22 -7.08
CA GLU A 169 10.73 1.33 -8.42
C GLU A 169 9.87 2.59 -8.65
N MET A 170 9.97 3.57 -7.76
CA MET A 170 9.32 4.86 -7.95
C MET A 170 10.05 5.69 -9.01
N THR A 171 9.30 6.25 -9.96
CA THR A 171 9.80 7.32 -10.83
C THR A 171 9.67 8.67 -10.12
N VAL A 172 10.79 9.23 -9.71
CA VAL A 172 10.84 10.55 -9.06
C VAL A 172 11.09 11.64 -10.08
N ALA A 173 10.65 12.87 -9.81
CA ALA A 173 11.00 14.02 -10.64
C ALA A 173 12.53 14.18 -10.71
N ASP A 174 13.10 14.49 -11.87
CA ASP A 174 14.49 14.92 -11.99
C ASP A 174 14.56 16.43 -11.74
N GLY A 175 14.85 16.82 -10.50
CA GLY A 175 14.81 18.21 -10.07
C GLY A 175 15.83 18.52 -9.00
N LYS A 176 15.93 19.80 -8.66
CA LYS A 176 16.95 20.33 -7.74
C LYS A 176 16.95 19.68 -6.34
N ASN A 177 15.82 19.14 -5.91
CA ASN A 177 15.65 18.54 -4.58
C ASN A 177 15.56 17.00 -4.62
N SER A 178 15.82 16.41 -5.78
CA SER A 178 15.74 14.96 -5.96
C SER A 178 16.93 14.30 -5.30
N LEU A 179 16.69 13.19 -4.61
CA LEU A 179 17.75 12.34 -4.11
C LEU A 179 18.30 11.59 -5.31
N VAL A 180 19.55 11.84 -5.69
CA VAL A 180 20.15 11.24 -6.90
C VAL A 180 21.49 10.59 -6.62
N MET A 181 21.86 9.61 -7.43
CA MET A 181 23.18 9.00 -7.50
C MET A 181 23.53 8.68 -8.95
N GLU A 182 24.82 8.56 -9.24
CA GLU A 182 25.34 8.01 -10.49
C GLU A 182 25.88 6.60 -10.25
N ASP A 183 25.41 5.63 -11.03
CA ASP A 183 25.96 4.27 -11.09
C ASP A 183 26.07 3.82 -12.55
N ASP A 184 27.22 3.28 -12.94
CA ASP A 184 27.52 2.82 -14.30
C ASP A 184 27.11 3.82 -15.42
N GLY A 185 27.39 5.11 -15.19
CA GLY A 185 27.04 6.19 -16.13
C GLY A 185 25.54 6.52 -16.22
N ARG A 186 24.70 5.91 -15.37
CA ARG A 186 23.27 6.18 -15.25
C ARG A 186 22.99 7.09 -14.07
N ARG A 187 22.21 8.14 -14.29
CA ARG A 187 21.64 8.98 -13.22
C ARG A 187 20.39 8.29 -12.69
N LEU A 188 20.36 8.05 -11.38
CA LEU A 188 19.29 7.37 -10.66
C LEU A 188 18.65 8.33 -9.67
N GLY A 189 17.35 8.19 -9.42
CA GLY A 189 16.63 9.04 -8.48
C GLY A 189 15.96 8.19 -7.40
N PHE A 190 15.86 8.69 -6.17
CA PHE A 190 15.37 7.89 -5.04
C PHE A 190 14.13 8.50 -4.40
N CYS A 191 13.12 7.66 -4.13
CA CYS A 191 11.86 8.04 -3.51
C CYS A 191 12.03 8.48 -2.05
N SER A 192 13.03 7.94 -1.38
CA SER A 192 13.34 8.26 0.01
C SER A 192 14.83 8.12 0.31
N GLN A 193 15.25 8.72 1.43
CA GLN A 193 16.61 8.51 1.96
C GLN A 193 16.88 7.03 2.25
N GLY A 194 15.85 6.28 2.64
CA GLY A 194 15.93 4.84 2.88
C GLY A 194 16.31 4.07 1.62
N CYS A 195 15.67 4.37 0.47
CA CYS A 195 15.98 3.73 -0.80
C CYS A 195 17.37 4.08 -1.30
N ARG A 196 17.77 5.36 -1.21
CA ARG A 196 19.14 5.77 -1.53
C ARG A 196 20.18 5.04 -0.67
N ALA A 197 19.93 4.94 0.63
CA ALA A 197 20.84 4.27 1.55
C ALA A 197 20.89 2.75 1.32
N ALA A 198 19.76 2.11 1.00
CA ALA A 198 19.71 0.70 0.64
C ALA A 198 20.53 0.44 -0.63
N TYR A 199 20.35 1.27 -1.66
CA TYR A 199 21.11 1.17 -2.89
C TYR A 199 22.62 1.34 -2.68
N ALA A 200 23.03 2.35 -1.93
CA ALA A 200 24.45 2.59 -1.63
C ALA A 200 25.11 1.43 -0.85
N ARG A 201 24.34 0.64 -0.07
CA ARG A 201 24.87 -0.57 0.58
C ARG A 201 25.08 -1.73 -0.41
N GLU A 202 24.21 -1.85 -1.41
CA GLU A 202 24.30 -2.89 -2.45
C GLU A 202 25.33 -2.54 -3.54
N ARG A 203 25.53 -1.24 -3.80
CA ARG A 203 26.38 -0.67 -4.86
C ARG A 203 27.35 0.36 -4.28
N PRO A 204 28.35 -0.05 -3.48
CA PRO A 204 29.27 0.87 -2.81
C PRO A 204 30.11 1.73 -3.77
N GLU A 205 30.23 1.32 -5.04
CA GLU A 205 30.88 2.06 -6.11
C GLU A 205 30.06 3.23 -6.69
N ALA A 206 28.76 3.29 -6.40
CA ALA A 206 27.88 4.34 -6.89
C ALA A 206 28.21 5.69 -6.23
N VAL A 207 28.25 6.76 -7.03
CA VAL A 207 28.71 8.09 -6.60
C VAL A 207 27.52 8.99 -6.32
N VAL A 208 27.61 9.82 -5.28
CA VAL A 208 26.61 10.87 -5.01
C VAL A 208 26.81 11.99 -6.03
N ALA A 209 25.75 12.31 -6.78
CA ALA A 209 25.72 13.39 -7.77
C ALA A 209 25.30 14.74 -7.15
#